data_AF-A0A960MZC5-F1
#
_entry.id   AF-A0A960MZC5-F1
#
_cell.length_a   1.000
_cell.length_b   1.000
_cell.length_c   1.000
_cell.angle_alpha   90.00
_cell.angle_beta   90.00
_cell.angle_gamma   90.00
#
_symmetry.space_group_name_H-M   'P 1'
#
loop_
_entity.id
_entity.type
_entity.pdbx_description
1 polymer ?
#
loop_
_entity_poly.entity_id
_entity_poly.type
_entity_poly.pdbx_seq_one_letter_code
_entity_poly.pdbx_strand_id
1 'polypeptide(L)'
;AIVKEAISHHSHYPDSFEPFLPEEVGAAAVAKLKEAGLTKRYDLHHDKGRAFAFVMLVDALREDDPAHVALWIAALSHVIADMAACNHDPLVHTATYGWSSWDLKLAGGSAFRPVVRMLDLHASATDLAGGADAYQLAIESQWLEDDQRDAARAMIDIMLYGQEGAWYCSQRGVSILEGASNWVAKQDPAGREQWWRNIGELGAWAVVHTLRDLQVAIRLAEISGPVELTPEIESAFRAEVEEKIRGRKLEEDALFAPVLRPLEPQTPPSTGIVLEPTWAMNEAMLGFSARVQAVAVARTLGSQGRPYVTLHVRRLITEPFPDPKQVPLLILVAPAFRSYHDCKAEAFDSLLANYLGQGGKLLWVGGTNRLPPKSMGAFQEAIEKAEDASFPVAESEFVGATLRFGDRTWRIAHSPRTPAGWQQPFCPWRFQLDGRAGLSPLAVLETTANASITVGAISADRRTACLPIYALTPYLLEGESVIESPAAPELDAAGKEILMSVIDQMR
;
A
#
# COMPACT_ATOMS: atom_id res chain seq x y z
N ALA A 1 -35.12 15.18 6.88
CA ALA A 1 -34.02 16.14 7.05
C ALA A 1 -32.78 15.43 7.57
N ILE A 2 -32.83 14.80 8.76
CA ILE A 2 -31.70 14.10 9.40
C ILE A 2 -30.99 13.09 8.49
N VAL A 3 -31.72 12.19 7.80
CA VAL A 3 -31.10 11.21 6.88
C VAL A 3 -30.33 11.89 5.73
N LYS A 4 -30.88 12.98 5.19
CA LYS A 4 -30.22 13.73 4.11
C LYS A 4 -28.93 14.37 4.63
N GLU A 5 -28.98 15.00 5.80
CA GLU A 5 -27.82 15.60 6.46
C GLU A 5 -26.74 14.57 6.77
N ALA A 6 -27.15 13.40 7.27
CA ALA A 6 -26.25 12.29 7.57
C ALA A 6 -25.48 11.84 6.33
N ILE A 7 -26.18 11.69 5.19
CA ILE A 7 -25.57 11.24 3.93
C ILE A 7 -24.71 12.33 3.29
N SER A 8 -25.16 13.59 3.26
CA SER A 8 -24.50 14.65 2.48
C SER A 8 -23.44 15.44 3.24
N HIS A 9 -23.48 15.46 4.57
CA HIS A 9 -22.57 16.26 5.40
C HIS A 9 -21.87 15.43 6.46
N HIS A 10 -22.62 14.70 7.29
CA HIS A 10 -22.01 13.98 8.42
C HIS A 10 -21.12 12.82 7.99
N SER A 11 -21.40 12.16 6.87
CA SER A 11 -20.53 11.12 6.31
C SER A 11 -19.14 11.67 5.99
N HIS A 12 -19.04 12.93 5.55
CA HIS A 12 -17.76 13.58 5.22
C HIS A 12 -17.14 14.29 6.43
N TYR A 13 -17.79 14.24 7.59
CA TYR A 13 -17.31 14.89 8.81
C TYR A 13 -15.88 14.44 9.21
N PRO A 14 -15.52 13.14 9.12
CA PRO A 14 -14.16 12.69 9.40
C PRO A 14 -13.10 13.24 8.43
N ASP A 15 -13.45 13.61 7.20
CA ASP A 15 -12.52 14.07 6.15
C ASP A 15 -12.09 15.54 6.30
N SER A 16 -11.78 15.96 7.53
CA SER A 16 -11.34 17.32 7.83
C SER A 16 -10.25 17.38 8.88
N PHE A 17 -9.23 18.20 8.63
CA PHE A 17 -8.17 18.49 9.60
C PHE A 17 -8.55 19.57 10.63
N GLU A 18 -9.79 20.05 10.58
CA GLU A 18 -10.35 20.98 11.57
C GLU A 18 -10.56 20.29 12.93
N PRO A 19 -10.56 21.06 14.03
CA PRO A 19 -10.88 20.53 15.35
C PRO A 19 -12.35 20.12 15.46
N PHE A 20 -12.66 19.31 16.48
CA PHE A 20 -14.04 19.05 16.89
C PHE A 20 -14.66 20.30 17.50
N LEU A 21 -15.88 20.67 17.08
CA LEU A 21 -16.57 21.85 17.59
C LEU A 21 -17.72 21.47 18.54
N PRO A 22 -17.87 22.15 19.70
CA PRO A 22 -18.93 21.87 20.66
C PRO A 22 -20.35 21.96 20.09
N GLU A 23 -20.57 22.84 19.10
CA GLU A 23 -21.85 23.00 18.40
C GLU A 23 -22.19 21.86 17.45
N GLU A 24 -21.21 21.02 17.07
CA GLU A 24 -21.40 19.89 16.15
C GLU A 24 -21.55 18.56 16.86
N VAL A 25 -20.72 18.32 17.89
CA VAL A 25 -20.66 17.01 18.60
C VAL A 25 -21.00 17.11 20.09
N GLY A 26 -21.26 18.31 20.61
CA GLY A 26 -21.46 18.56 22.03
C GLY A 26 -20.17 18.78 22.83
N ALA A 27 -20.22 19.67 23.81
CA ALA A 27 -19.05 20.05 24.62
C ALA A 27 -18.45 18.87 25.41
N ALA A 28 -19.29 17.93 25.88
CA ALA A 28 -18.85 16.75 26.60
C ALA A 28 -18.05 15.79 25.69
N ALA A 29 -18.52 15.55 24.46
CA ALA A 29 -17.80 14.75 23.47
C ALA A 29 -16.44 15.37 23.11
N VAL A 30 -16.40 16.70 22.88
CA VAL A 30 -15.12 17.41 22.62
C VAL A 30 -14.12 17.21 23.76
N ALA A 31 -14.57 17.32 25.02
CA ALA A 31 -13.70 17.11 26.17
C ALA A 31 -13.16 15.67 26.22
N LYS A 32 -14.02 14.66 26.01
CA LYS A 32 -13.66 13.24 26.03
C LYS A 32 -12.70 12.85 24.90
N LEU A 33 -12.95 13.35 23.67
CA LEU A 33 -12.05 13.16 22.52
C LEU A 33 -10.68 13.80 22.77
N LYS A 34 -10.66 15.03 23.29
CA LYS A 34 -9.42 15.75 23.59
C LYS A 34 -8.60 15.04 24.68
N GLU A 35 -9.24 14.53 25.73
CA GLU A 35 -8.58 13.74 26.78
C GLU A 35 -7.94 12.47 26.20
N ALA A 36 -8.57 11.88 25.18
CA ALA A 36 -8.05 10.74 24.46
C ALA A 36 -6.90 11.06 23.49
N GLY A 37 -6.55 12.35 23.32
CA GLY A 37 -5.56 12.84 22.36
C GLY A 37 -6.09 13.01 20.94
N LEU A 38 -7.40 12.89 20.73
CA LEU A 38 -8.08 13.10 19.44
C LEU A 38 -8.51 14.56 19.37
N THR A 39 -7.84 15.33 18.52
CA THR A 39 -7.98 16.80 18.47
C THR A 39 -8.57 17.30 17.16
N LYS A 40 -8.57 16.49 16.11
CA LYS A 40 -9.07 16.81 14.78
C LYS A 40 -10.08 15.76 14.32
N ARG A 41 -11.02 16.16 13.48
CA ARG A 41 -12.02 15.23 12.92
C ARG A 41 -11.35 14.08 12.15
N TYR A 42 -10.25 14.36 11.45
CA TYR A 42 -9.43 13.36 10.76
C TYR A 42 -8.88 12.27 11.69
N ASP A 43 -8.71 12.55 12.99
CA ASP A 43 -8.21 11.56 13.94
C ASP A 43 -9.19 10.39 14.12
N LEU A 44 -10.45 10.52 13.67
CA LEU A 44 -11.43 9.42 13.63
C LEU A 44 -11.00 8.28 12.68
N HIS A 45 -10.12 8.53 11.71
CA HIS A 45 -9.55 7.49 10.84
C HIS A 45 -8.51 6.61 11.52
N HIS A 46 -8.03 6.99 12.71
CA HIS A 46 -7.14 6.13 13.50
C HIS A 46 -7.92 5.02 14.21
N ASP A 47 -7.25 3.91 14.53
CA ASP A 47 -7.85 2.77 15.24
C ASP A 47 -8.59 3.25 16.51
N LYS A 48 -7.90 4.02 17.35
CA LYS A 48 -8.47 4.65 18.54
C LYS A 48 -9.63 5.60 18.21
N GLY A 49 -9.53 6.35 17.13
CA GLY A 49 -10.58 7.27 16.66
C GLY A 49 -11.90 6.55 16.37
N ARG A 50 -11.84 5.41 15.66
CA ARG A 50 -13.01 4.56 15.37
C ARG A 50 -13.66 4.02 16.64
N ALA A 51 -12.84 3.55 17.60
CA ALA A 51 -13.37 3.11 18.90
C ALA A 51 -14.07 4.26 19.65
N PHE A 52 -13.52 5.47 19.64
CA PHE A 52 -14.18 6.62 20.25
C PHE A 52 -15.47 7.04 19.52
N ALA A 53 -15.53 6.97 18.19
CA ALA A 53 -16.78 7.20 17.46
C ALA A 53 -17.88 6.22 17.92
N PHE A 54 -17.53 4.95 18.15
CA PHE A 54 -18.45 3.96 18.71
C PHE A 54 -18.88 4.29 20.16
N VAL A 55 -17.95 4.71 21.02
CA VAL A 55 -18.29 5.18 22.37
C VAL A 55 -19.27 6.36 22.32
N MET A 56 -19.02 7.34 21.44
CA MET A 56 -19.89 8.51 21.29
C MET A 56 -21.27 8.14 20.75
N LEU A 57 -21.37 7.13 19.88
CA LEU A 57 -22.64 6.58 19.43
C LEU A 57 -23.44 5.99 20.60
N VAL A 58 -22.80 5.19 21.47
CA VAL A 58 -23.47 4.60 22.65
C VAL A 58 -23.93 5.69 23.62
N ASP A 59 -23.09 6.71 23.87
CA ASP A 59 -23.44 7.83 24.75
C ASP A 59 -24.64 8.61 24.18
N ALA A 60 -24.65 8.92 22.88
CA ALA A 60 -25.75 9.61 22.22
C ALA A 60 -27.07 8.79 22.23
N LEU A 61 -26.99 7.47 22.12
CA LEU A 61 -28.15 6.57 22.24
C LEU A 61 -28.73 6.58 23.66
N ARG A 62 -27.87 6.62 24.70
CA ARG A 62 -28.30 6.70 26.10
C ARG A 62 -28.98 8.03 26.44
N GLU A 63 -28.55 9.09 25.79
CA GLU A 63 -29.08 10.44 25.97
C GLU A 63 -30.37 10.69 25.16
N ASP A 64 -30.80 9.74 24.32
CA ASP A 64 -31.90 9.89 23.36
C ASP A 64 -31.70 11.13 22.45
N ASP A 65 -30.47 11.33 21.96
CA ASP A 65 -30.11 12.45 21.08
C ASP A 65 -30.05 12.00 19.60
N PRO A 66 -31.16 12.13 18.85
CA PRO A 66 -31.23 11.63 17.47
C PRO A 66 -30.29 12.36 16.51
N ALA A 67 -29.87 13.60 16.81
CA ALA A 67 -28.98 14.35 15.95
C ALA A 67 -27.55 13.81 16.05
N HIS A 68 -27.05 13.63 17.28
CA HIS A 68 -25.72 13.05 17.49
C HIS A 68 -25.68 11.55 17.15
N VAL A 69 -26.75 10.79 17.37
CA VAL A 69 -26.85 9.41 16.88
C VAL A 69 -26.65 9.36 15.37
N ALA A 70 -27.34 10.21 14.60
CA ALA A 70 -27.19 10.25 13.15
C ALA A 70 -25.79 10.70 12.70
N LEU A 71 -25.17 11.64 13.40
CA LEU A 71 -23.79 12.07 13.16
C LEU A 71 -22.80 10.90 13.38
N TRP A 72 -22.88 10.22 14.52
CA TRP A 72 -21.94 9.16 14.86
C TRP A 72 -22.14 7.89 14.02
N ILE A 73 -23.37 7.56 13.62
CA ILE A 73 -23.62 6.51 12.62
C ILE A 73 -22.92 6.87 11.30
N ALA A 74 -23.11 8.09 10.81
CA ALA A 74 -22.52 8.53 9.54
C ALA A 74 -20.98 8.55 9.61
N ALA A 75 -20.41 9.15 10.65
CA ALA A 75 -18.97 9.23 10.85
C ALA A 75 -18.34 7.83 11.01
N LEU A 76 -18.94 6.95 11.82
CA LEU A 76 -18.47 5.58 12.00
C LEU A 76 -18.56 4.77 10.70
N SER A 77 -19.67 4.90 9.95
CA SER A 77 -19.85 4.22 8.66
C SER A 77 -18.78 4.62 7.64
N HIS A 78 -18.41 5.91 7.61
CA HIS A 78 -17.37 6.43 6.72
C HIS A 78 -16.01 5.83 7.05
N VAL A 79 -15.57 5.94 8.31
CA VAL A 79 -14.25 5.45 8.71
C VAL A 79 -14.14 3.91 8.67
N ILE A 80 -15.26 3.18 8.77
CA ILE A 80 -15.30 1.73 8.51
C ILE A 80 -15.18 1.47 6.99
N ALA A 81 -15.93 2.19 6.17
CA ALA A 81 -15.90 2.03 4.72
C ALA A 81 -14.52 2.27 4.12
N ASP A 82 -13.81 3.26 4.63
CA ASP A 82 -12.43 3.52 4.24
C ASP A 82 -11.55 2.28 4.43
N MET A 83 -11.72 1.50 5.51
CA MET A 83 -10.84 0.35 5.75
C MET A 83 -10.92 -0.72 4.65
N ALA A 84 -12.05 -0.82 3.96
CA ALA A 84 -12.27 -1.73 2.83
C ALA A 84 -12.39 -0.99 1.47
N ALA A 85 -11.88 0.25 1.37
CA ALA A 85 -11.90 0.99 0.12
C ALA A 85 -11.07 0.28 -0.96
N CYS A 86 -11.56 0.32 -2.20
CA CYS A 86 -10.97 -0.45 -3.30
C CYS A 86 -9.49 -0.11 -3.55
N ASN A 87 -9.15 1.17 -3.41
CA ASN A 87 -7.78 1.70 -3.50
C ASN A 87 -6.89 1.31 -2.31
N HIS A 88 -7.33 0.53 -1.31
CA HIS A 88 -6.45 0.05 -0.24
C HIS A 88 -5.66 -1.21 -0.64
N ASP A 89 -6.04 -1.86 -1.75
CA ASP A 89 -5.17 -2.83 -2.42
C ASP A 89 -4.01 -2.10 -3.12
N PRO A 90 -2.74 -2.54 -2.95
CA PRO A 90 -1.57 -1.85 -3.53
C PRO A 90 -1.61 -1.68 -5.05
N LEU A 91 -2.15 -2.66 -5.79
CA LEU A 91 -2.24 -2.63 -7.24
C LEU A 91 -3.34 -1.68 -7.70
N VAL A 92 -4.53 -1.79 -7.11
CA VAL A 92 -5.63 -0.84 -7.38
C VAL A 92 -5.23 0.58 -7.03
N HIS A 93 -4.51 0.77 -5.93
CA HIS A 93 -3.97 2.06 -5.53
C HIS A 93 -3.04 2.65 -6.60
N THR A 94 -2.12 1.83 -7.13
CA THR A 94 -1.18 2.23 -8.20
C THR A 94 -1.92 2.59 -9.49
N ALA A 95 -2.90 1.79 -9.87
CA ALA A 95 -3.78 2.05 -11.01
C ALA A 95 -4.56 3.38 -10.84
N THR A 96 -5.14 3.58 -9.66
CA THR A 96 -6.03 4.71 -9.36
C THR A 96 -5.30 6.05 -9.35
N TYR A 97 -4.11 6.12 -8.75
CA TYR A 97 -3.42 7.41 -8.57
C TYR A 97 -2.22 7.61 -9.52
N GLY A 98 -1.53 6.53 -9.89
CA GLY A 98 -0.42 6.57 -10.84
C GLY A 98 -0.90 6.53 -12.28
N TRP A 99 -1.25 5.33 -12.77
CA TRP A 99 -1.52 5.07 -14.18
C TRP A 99 -2.63 5.94 -14.78
N SER A 100 -3.66 6.25 -13.99
CA SER A 100 -4.76 7.11 -14.41
C SER A 100 -4.36 8.55 -14.76
N SER A 101 -3.27 9.02 -14.14
CA SER A 101 -2.73 10.36 -14.33
C SER A 101 -1.78 10.44 -15.53
N TRP A 102 -1.46 9.30 -16.16
CA TRP A 102 -0.37 9.17 -17.13
C TRP A 102 -0.81 8.94 -18.58
N ASP A 103 -2.06 9.28 -18.94
CA ASP A 103 -2.61 9.12 -20.31
C ASP A 103 -2.33 7.74 -20.97
N LEU A 104 -2.21 6.70 -20.14
CA LEU A 104 -1.91 5.34 -20.57
C LEU A 104 -3.11 4.70 -21.28
N LYS A 105 -2.84 3.65 -22.05
CA LYS A 105 -3.82 2.87 -22.79
C LYS A 105 -3.85 1.43 -22.28
N LEU A 106 -4.99 0.77 -22.44
CA LEU A 106 -5.13 -0.67 -22.27
C LEU A 106 -4.70 -1.41 -23.54
N ALA A 107 -4.44 -2.71 -23.41
CA ALA A 107 -4.37 -3.61 -24.57
C ALA A 107 -5.60 -3.41 -25.48
N GLY A 108 -5.36 -3.13 -26.76
CA GLY A 108 -6.41 -2.77 -27.73
C GLY A 108 -6.59 -1.26 -27.96
N GLY A 109 -5.88 -0.40 -27.22
CA GLY A 109 -5.74 1.03 -27.50
C GLY A 109 -6.75 1.94 -26.79
N SER A 110 -7.73 1.40 -26.05
CA SER A 110 -8.64 2.18 -25.21
C SER A 110 -7.87 2.94 -24.13
N ALA A 111 -8.28 4.17 -23.80
CA ALA A 111 -7.68 4.91 -22.70
C ALA A 111 -7.88 4.18 -21.36
N PHE A 112 -6.90 4.27 -20.45
CA PHE A 112 -6.98 3.66 -19.12
C PHE A 112 -7.90 4.44 -18.18
N ARG A 113 -7.96 5.77 -18.31
CA ARG A 113 -8.68 6.67 -17.40
C ARG A 113 -10.13 6.26 -17.06
N PRO A 114 -10.96 5.73 -17.98
CA PRO A 114 -12.31 5.23 -17.66
C PRO A 114 -12.33 4.10 -16.62
N VAL A 115 -11.27 3.28 -16.53
CA VAL A 115 -11.15 2.19 -15.54
C VAL A 115 -11.28 2.74 -14.12
N VAL A 116 -10.70 3.91 -13.82
CA VAL A 116 -10.73 4.50 -12.47
C VAL A 116 -12.13 4.72 -11.94
N ARG A 117 -13.09 5.10 -12.79
CA ARG A 117 -14.48 5.26 -12.36
C ARG A 117 -15.06 3.94 -11.85
N MET A 118 -14.57 2.81 -12.36
CA MET A 118 -14.96 1.47 -11.93
C MET A 118 -14.17 0.98 -10.72
N LEU A 119 -13.13 1.70 -10.28
CA LEU A 119 -12.39 1.42 -9.03
C LEU A 119 -12.98 2.18 -7.84
N ASP A 120 -14.20 2.69 -8.00
CA ASP A 120 -15.00 3.39 -7.01
C ASP A 120 -16.33 2.64 -6.82
N LEU A 121 -16.66 2.33 -5.56
CA LEU A 121 -17.89 1.63 -5.19
C LEU A 121 -19.15 2.38 -5.67
N HIS A 122 -19.09 3.71 -5.77
CA HIS A 122 -20.19 4.52 -6.29
C HIS A 122 -20.65 4.04 -7.66
N ALA A 123 -19.73 3.62 -8.53
CA ALA A 123 -20.07 3.18 -9.87
C ALA A 123 -20.87 1.87 -9.89
N SER A 124 -20.56 0.89 -9.02
CA SER A 124 -21.36 -0.33 -8.93
C SER A 124 -22.70 -0.10 -8.24
N ALA A 125 -22.72 0.73 -7.19
CA ALA A 125 -23.93 0.99 -6.41
C ALA A 125 -25.01 1.77 -7.21
N THR A 126 -24.60 2.51 -8.24
CA THR A 126 -25.51 3.30 -9.09
C THR A 126 -25.78 2.67 -10.45
N ASP A 127 -25.18 1.51 -10.75
CA ASP A 127 -25.38 0.80 -12.01
C ASP A 127 -26.67 -0.03 -11.98
N LEU A 128 -27.71 0.50 -12.63
CA LEU A 128 -29.03 -0.14 -12.74
C LEU A 128 -29.03 -1.37 -13.68
N ALA A 129 -27.92 -1.71 -14.32
CA ALA A 129 -27.82 -2.89 -15.19
C ALA A 129 -27.41 -4.18 -14.45
N GLY A 130 -27.49 -4.20 -13.12
CA GLY A 130 -27.21 -5.38 -12.28
C GLY A 130 -26.16 -5.15 -11.19
N GLY A 131 -25.47 -4.00 -11.18
CA GLY A 131 -24.50 -3.67 -10.13
C GLY A 131 -25.15 -3.50 -8.76
N ALA A 132 -26.31 -2.84 -8.71
CA ALA A 132 -27.10 -2.71 -7.47
C ALA A 132 -27.58 -4.07 -6.93
N ASP A 133 -28.01 -4.98 -7.82
CA ASP A 133 -28.45 -6.33 -7.43
C ASP A 133 -27.28 -7.16 -6.89
N ALA A 134 -26.11 -7.09 -7.55
CA ALA A 134 -24.89 -7.75 -7.08
C ALA A 134 -24.45 -7.22 -5.72
N TYR A 135 -24.57 -5.91 -5.50
CA TYR A 135 -24.25 -5.28 -4.23
C TYR A 135 -25.20 -5.71 -3.11
N GLN A 136 -26.50 -5.71 -3.37
CA GLN A 136 -27.52 -6.18 -2.43
C GLN A 136 -27.30 -7.65 -2.06
N LEU A 137 -27.04 -8.52 -3.05
CA LEU A 137 -26.73 -9.93 -2.83
C LEU A 137 -25.47 -10.08 -1.97
N ALA A 138 -24.44 -9.26 -2.20
CA ALA A 138 -23.22 -9.29 -1.39
C ALA A 138 -23.49 -8.93 0.08
N ILE A 139 -24.36 -7.94 0.36
CA ILE A 139 -24.79 -7.58 1.72
C ILE A 139 -25.53 -8.75 2.37
N GLU A 140 -26.50 -9.34 1.68
CA GLU A 140 -27.30 -10.46 2.19
C GLU A 140 -26.44 -11.69 2.51
N SER A 141 -25.47 -11.99 1.63
CA SER A 141 -24.59 -13.15 1.79
C SER A 141 -23.56 -13.02 2.93
N GLN A 142 -23.28 -11.79 3.38
CA GLN A 142 -22.28 -11.49 4.40
C GLN A 142 -22.88 -10.92 5.67
N TRP A 143 -24.21 -10.97 5.82
CA TRP A 143 -24.92 -10.37 6.94
C TRP A 143 -24.32 -10.81 8.28
N LEU A 144 -24.07 -9.83 9.16
CA LEU A 144 -23.55 -10.05 10.50
C LEU A 144 -24.59 -9.62 11.53
N GLU A 145 -24.97 -10.54 12.41
CA GLU A 145 -25.85 -10.26 13.54
C GLU A 145 -25.04 -9.83 14.76
N ASP A 146 -25.67 -9.12 15.71
CA ASP A 146 -25.11 -8.90 17.04
C ASP A 146 -24.86 -10.24 17.75
N ASP A 147 -23.58 -10.58 17.86
CA ASP A 147 -23.07 -11.81 18.47
C ASP A 147 -22.97 -11.76 20.00
N GLN A 148 -23.60 -10.75 20.62
CA GLN A 148 -23.65 -10.56 22.06
C GLN A 148 -22.30 -10.24 22.71
N ARG A 149 -21.28 -9.83 21.93
CA ARG A 149 -19.98 -9.40 22.46
C ARG A 149 -20.09 -8.27 23.48
N ASP A 150 -19.17 -8.20 24.43
CA ASP A 150 -19.11 -7.09 25.37
C ASP A 150 -18.50 -5.82 24.74
N ALA A 151 -18.55 -4.71 25.48
CA ALA A 151 -18.01 -3.43 25.03
C ALA A 151 -16.51 -3.49 24.70
N ALA A 152 -15.74 -4.25 25.48
CA ALA A 152 -14.29 -4.38 25.28
C ALA A 152 -13.98 -5.07 23.95
N ARG A 153 -14.63 -6.21 23.67
CA ARG A 153 -14.50 -6.92 22.41
C ARG A 153 -14.96 -6.09 21.22
N ALA A 154 -16.10 -5.40 21.34
CA ALA A 154 -16.61 -4.52 20.28
C ALA A 154 -15.58 -3.44 19.89
N MET A 155 -14.97 -2.77 20.87
CA MET A 155 -13.92 -1.79 20.61
C MET A 155 -12.67 -2.41 19.99
N ILE A 156 -12.24 -3.60 20.43
CA ILE A 156 -11.09 -4.29 19.83
C ILE A 156 -11.36 -4.61 18.36
N ASP A 157 -12.52 -5.17 18.03
CA ASP A 157 -12.89 -5.49 16.64
C ASP A 157 -12.91 -4.24 15.75
N ILE A 158 -13.52 -3.15 16.22
CA ILE A 158 -13.59 -1.88 15.49
C ILE A 158 -12.20 -1.30 15.24
N MET A 159 -11.29 -1.41 16.22
CA MET A 159 -9.90 -1.00 16.05
C MET A 159 -9.18 -1.86 15.01
N LEU A 160 -9.44 -3.17 14.96
CA LEU A 160 -8.82 -4.14 14.04
C LEU A 160 -9.26 -4.01 12.58
N TYR A 161 -10.28 -3.22 12.28
CA TYR A 161 -10.76 -3.03 10.91
C TYR A 161 -9.70 -2.54 9.93
N GLY A 162 -8.69 -1.80 10.37
CA GLY A 162 -7.58 -1.40 9.51
C GLY A 162 -6.80 -2.59 8.93
N GLN A 163 -6.61 -3.65 9.72
CA GLN A 163 -5.96 -4.88 9.27
C GLN A 163 -6.93 -5.80 8.53
N GLU A 164 -8.16 -5.94 9.01
CA GLU A 164 -9.16 -6.81 8.40
C GLU A 164 -9.63 -6.31 7.04
N GLY A 165 -9.87 -5.01 6.91
CA GLY A 165 -10.23 -4.37 5.65
C GLY A 165 -9.11 -4.48 4.62
N ALA A 166 -7.86 -4.20 5.00
CA ALA A 166 -6.71 -4.35 4.11
C ALA A 166 -6.50 -5.80 3.62
N TRP A 167 -6.68 -6.79 4.50
CA TRP A 167 -6.73 -8.20 4.10
C TRP A 167 -7.84 -8.40 3.07
N TYR A 168 -9.07 -8.01 3.41
CA TYR A 168 -10.25 -8.21 2.58
C TYR A 168 -10.09 -7.60 1.17
N CYS A 169 -9.47 -6.42 1.07
CA CYS A 169 -9.12 -5.74 -0.19
C CYS A 169 -8.08 -6.52 -1.02
N SER A 170 -6.99 -6.96 -0.39
CA SER A 170 -5.86 -7.61 -1.09
C SER A 170 -6.21 -8.94 -1.77
N GLN A 171 -7.32 -9.57 -1.37
CA GLN A 171 -7.85 -10.78 -2.01
C GLN A 171 -8.61 -10.49 -3.31
N ARG A 172 -9.04 -9.25 -3.51
CA ARG A 172 -9.99 -8.86 -4.57
C ARG A 172 -9.44 -7.85 -5.55
N GLY A 173 -8.45 -7.04 -5.17
CA GLY A 173 -7.94 -5.94 -5.98
C GLY A 173 -7.54 -6.33 -7.41
N VAL A 174 -6.86 -7.48 -7.56
CA VAL A 174 -6.50 -8.04 -8.88
C VAL A 174 -7.74 -8.33 -9.73
N SER A 175 -8.73 -9.05 -9.17
CA SER A 175 -9.97 -9.39 -9.87
C SER A 175 -10.80 -8.16 -10.24
N ILE A 176 -10.84 -7.16 -9.37
CA ILE A 176 -11.56 -5.89 -9.62
C ILE A 176 -10.91 -5.16 -10.78
N LEU A 177 -9.59 -4.99 -10.75
CA LEU A 177 -8.86 -4.28 -11.79
C LEU A 177 -8.92 -5.03 -13.12
N GLU A 178 -8.85 -6.37 -13.11
CA GLU A 178 -9.00 -7.20 -14.31
C GLU A 178 -10.39 -7.02 -14.94
N GLY A 179 -11.45 -7.19 -14.15
CA GLY A 179 -12.83 -7.05 -14.62
C GLY A 179 -13.13 -5.66 -15.17
N ALA A 180 -12.71 -4.61 -14.46
CA ALA A 180 -12.87 -3.23 -14.89
C ALA A 180 -12.09 -2.95 -16.20
N SER A 181 -10.84 -3.41 -16.29
CA SER A 181 -10.02 -3.22 -17.49
C SER A 181 -10.58 -3.98 -18.69
N ASN A 182 -11.03 -5.22 -18.51
CA ASN A 182 -11.65 -6.02 -19.57
C ASN A 182 -12.97 -5.41 -20.06
N TRP A 183 -13.79 -4.87 -19.16
CA TRP A 183 -15.00 -4.16 -19.56
C TRP A 183 -14.67 -2.92 -20.39
N VAL A 184 -13.75 -2.07 -19.94
CA VAL A 184 -13.36 -0.85 -20.68
C VAL A 184 -12.72 -1.19 -22.03
N ALA A 185 -11.84 -2.19 -22.10
CA ALA A 185 -11.13 -2.55 -23.32
C ALA A 185 -12.00 -3.32 -24.33
N LYS A 186 -12.84 -4.25 -23.85
CA LYS A 186 -13.48 -5.28 -24.69
C LYS A 186 -15.00 -5.36 -24.56
N GLN A 187 -15.61 -4.60 -23.65
CA GLN A 187 -17.03 -4.73 -23.29
C GLN A 187 -17.40 -6.17 -22.91
N ASP A 188 -16.50 -6.86 -22.20
CA ASP A 188 -16.66 -8.26 -21.80
C ASP A 188 -17.70 -8.42 -20.67
N PRO A 189 -18.87 -9.06 -20.92
CA PRO A 189 -19.90 -9.23 -19.90
C PRO A 189 -19.43 -10.04 -18.70
N ALA A 190 -18.61 -11.08 -18.91
CA ALA A 190 -18.10 -11.91 -17.82
C ALA A 190 -17.14 -11.12 -16.91
N GLY A 191 -16.26 -10.33 -17.52
CA GLY A 191 -15.40 -9.38 -16.79
C GLY A 191 -16.20 -8.35 -15.99
N ARG A 192 -17.32 -7.85 -16.54
CA ARG A 192 -18.21 -6.91 -15.83
C ARG A 192 -18.92 -7.56 -14.64
N GLU A 193 -19.46 -8.78 -14.80
CA GLU A 193 -20.09 -9.53 -13.71
C GLU A 193 -19.09 -9.84 -12.59
N GLN A 194 -17.89 -10.28 -12.94
CA GLN A 194 -16.80 -10.50 -11.99
C GLN A 194 -16.45 -9.19 -11.25
N TRP A 195 -16.35 -8.08 -11.97
CA TRP A 195 -16.11 -6.77 -11.38
C TRP A 195 -17.20 -6.40 -10.36
N TRP A 196 -18.48 -6.42 -10.76
CA TRP A 196 -19.62 -6.10 -9.88
C TRP A 196 -19.62 -6.94 -8.61
N ARG A 197 -19.37 -8.24 -8.73
CA ARG A 197 -19.30 -9.13 -7.57
C ARG A 197 -18.21 -8.69 -6.61
N ASN A 198 -16.97 -8.50 -7.07
CA ASN A 198 -15.85 -8.22 -6.17
C ASN A 198 -15.94 -6.84 -5.54
N ILE A 199 -16.33 -5.81 -6.31
CA ILE A 199 -16.49 -4.46 -5.76
C ILE A 199 -17.71 -4.37 -4.83
N GLY A 200 -18.79 -5.09 -5.15
CA GLY A 200 -19.96 -5.22 -4.29
C GLY A 200 -19.62 -5.91 -2.97
N GLU A 201 -18.81 -6.98 -3.00
CA GLU A 201 -18.28 -7.64 -1.80
C GLU A 201 -17.48 -6.67 -0.91
N LEU A 202 -16.62 -5.81 -1.47
CA LEU A 202 -15.89 -4.78 -0.70
C LEU A 202 -16.83 -3.80 -0.02
N GLY A 203 -17.80 -3.24 -0.75
CA GLY A 203 -18.77 -2.32 -0.16
C GLY A 203 -19.66 -2.99 0.89
N ALA A 204 -19.96 -4.29 0.70
CA ALA A 204 -20.84 -5.03 1.58
C ALA A 204 -20.15 -5.25 2.93
N TRP A 205 -18.84 -5.51 2.91
CA TRP A 205 -18.01 -5.61 4.11
C TRP A 205 -18.22 -4.38 5.02
N ALA A 206 -18.13 -3.17 4.47
CA ALA A 206 -18.30 -1.94 5.24
C ALA A 206 -19.71 -1.82 5.85
N VAL A 207 -20.74 -2.11 5.05
CA VAL A 207 -22.15 -2.00 5.46
C VAL A 207 -22.48 -2.99 6.56
N VAL A 208 -22.15 -4.28 6.39
CA VAL A 208 -22.51 -5.31 7.38
C VAL A 208 -21.81 -5.10 8.72
N HIS A 209 -20.56 -4.62 8.72
CA HIS A 209 -19.84 -4.28 9.94
C HIS A 209 -20.45 -3.06 10.63
N THR A 210 -20.76 -1.99 9.88
CA THR A 210 -21.44 -0.81 10.41
C THR A 210 -22.80 -1.16 11.05
N LEU A 211 -23.61 -1.97 10.37
CA LEU A 211 -24.93 -2.38 10.85
C LEU A 211 -24.84 -3.25 12.10
N ARG A 212 -23.91 -4.21 12.13
CA ARG A 212 -23.64 -5.02 13.31
C ARG A 212 -23.21 -4.15 14.48
N ASP A 213 -22.25 -3.24 14.28
CA ASP A 213 -21.75 -2.37 15.34
C ASP A 213 -22.83 -1.42 15.85
N LEU A 214 -23.73 -0.95 14.98
CA LEU A 214 -24.92 -0.20 15.40
C LEU A 214 -25.85 -1.04 16.29
N GLN A 215 -26.12 -2.30 15.94
CA GLN A 215 -26.92 -3.19 16.78
C GLN A 215 -26.28 -3.42 18.15
N VAL A 216 -24.96 -3.64 18.18
CA VAL A 216 -24.19 -3.76 19.43
C VAL A 216 -24.30 -2.47 20.24
N ALA A 217 -24.17 -1.30 19.60
CA ALA A 217 -24.27 0.00 20.28
C ALA A 217 -25.66 0.22 20.91
N ILE A 218 -26.75 -0.14 20.19
CA ILE A 218 -28.12 -0.08 20.70
C ILE A 218 -28.26 -0.97 21.95
N ARG A 219 -27.81 -2.22 21.90
CA ARG A 219 -27.86 -3.12 23.06
C ARG A 219 -27.04 -2.59 24.24
N LEU A 220 -25.82 -2.11 23.99
CA LEU A 220 -24.96 -1.57 25.06
C LEU A 220 -25.50 -0.27 25.65
N ALA A 221 -26.30 0.50 24.91
CA ALA A 221 -27.00 1.68 25.42
C ALA A 221 -28.10 1.29 26.43
N GLU A 222 -28.78 0.16 26.23
CA GLU A 222 -29.84 -0.35 27.14
C GLU A 222 -29.30 -0.97 28.44
N ILE A 223 -28.06 -1.46 28.43
CA ILE A 223 -27.43 -2.11 29.59
C ILE A 223 -26.67 -1.09 30.43
N SER A 224 -26.85 -1.17 31.76
CA SER A 224 -26.06 -0.37 32.71
C SER A 224 -24.59 -0.82 32.74
N GLY A 225 -23.66 0.05 32.35
CA GLY A 225 -22.23 -0.20 32.43
C GLY A 225 -21.39 0.81 31.62
N PRO A 226 -20.13 1.04 31.99
CA PRO A 226 -19.25 1.94 31.24
C PRO A 226 -18.92 1.35 29.86
N VAL A 227 -18.89 2.21 28.84
CA VAL A 227 -18.36 1.89 27.50
C VAL A 227 -17.22 2.87 27.26
N GLU A 228 -16.00 2.43 27.58
CA GLU A 228 -14.82 3.30 27.63
C GLU A 228 -13.59 2.53 27.15
N LEU A 229 -12.75 3.18 26.36
CA LEU A 229 -11.49 2.60 25.92
C LEU A 229 -10.46 2.66 27.05
N THR A 230 -10.06 1.51 27.58
CA THR A 230 -9.08 1.40 28.67
C THR A 230 -7.70 0.95 28.16
N PRO A 231 -6.62 1.16 28.95
CA PRO A 231 -5.29 0.66 28.60
C PRO A 231 -5.22 -0.85 28.37
N GLU A 232 -6.04 -1.63 29.08
CA GLU A 232 -6.15 -3.09 28.91
C GLU A 232 -6.71 -3.45 27.53
N ILE A 233 -7.75 -2.72 27.08
CA ILE A 233 -8.34 -2.89 25.75
C ILE A 233 -7.32 -2.52 24.67
N GLU A 234 -6.62 -1.40 24.81
CA GLU A 234 -5.54 -1.02 23.89
C GLU A 234 -4.40 -2.05 23.87
N SER A 235 -4.08 -2.67 25.02
CA SER A 235 -3.07 -3.71 25.10
C SER A 235 -3.52 -5.01 24.42
N ALA A 236 -4.78 -5.41 24.60
CA ALA A 236 -5.35 -6.58 23.95
C ALA A 236 -5.41 -6.37 22.43
N PHE A 237 -5.85 -5.20 21.97
CA PHE A 237 -5.80 -4.79 20.57
C PHE A 237 -4.40 -4.93 19.97
N ARG A 238 -3.37 -4.36 20.62
CA ARG A 238 -1.97 -4.48 20.15
C ARG A 238 -1.53 -5.94 20.04
N ALA A 239 -1.89 -6.78 20.99
CA ALA A 239 -1.55 -8.21 20.96
C ALA A 239 -2.22 -8.92 19.77
N GLU A 240 -3.48 -8.62 19.46
CA GLU A 240 -4.19 -9.19 18.32
C GLU A 240 -3.68 -8.67 16.97
N VAL A 241 -3.26 -7.40 16.89
CA VAL A 241 -2.58 -6.89 15.69
C VAL A 241 -1.30 -7.67 15.44
N GLU A 242 -0.46 -7.90 16.46
CA GLU A 242 0.75 -8.71 16.33
C GLU A 242 0.43 -10.15 15.89
N GLU A 243 -0.64 -10.76 16.42
CA GLU A 243 -1.08 -12.08 16.01
C GLU A 243 -1.51 -12.11 14.54
N LYS A 244 -2.34 -11.16 14.09
CA LYS A 244 -2.79 -11.06 12.69
C LYS A 244 -1.62 -10.83 11.73
N ILE A 245 -0.70 -9.92 12.07
CA ILE A 245 0.51 -9.67 11.27
C ILE A 245 1.39 -10.91 11.18
N ARG A 246 1.52 -11.68 12.28
CA ARG A 246 2.25 -12.94 12.32
C ARG A 246 1.54 -14.08 11.58
N GLY A 247 0.21 -14.07 11.55
CA GLY A 247 -0.60 -15.04 10.83
C GLY A 247 -0.62 -14.82 9.32
N ARG A 248 -0.39 -13.57 8.87
CA ARG A 248 -0.52 -13.17 7.47
C ARG A 248 0.43 -13.93 6.56
N LYS A 249 -0.12 -14.51 5.48
CA LYS A 249 0.63 -15.26 4.47
C LYS A 249 0.65 -14.54 3.13
N LEU A 250 1.69 -14.76 2.33
CA LEU A 250 1.80 -14.12 1.01
C LEU A 250 0.78 -14.68 0.01
N GLU A 251 0.46 -15.97 0.09
CA GLU A 251 -0.49 -16.64 -0.80
C GLU A 251 -1.94 -16.17 -0.65
N GLU A 252 -2.24 -15.44 0.44
CA GLU A 252 -3.56 -14.85 0.68
C GLU A 252 -3.75 -13.51 -0.05
N ASP A 253 -2.67 -12.87 -0.51
CA ASP A 253 -2.75 -11.66 -1.34
C ASP A 253 -2.82 -12.07 -2.81
N ALA A 254 -3.89 -11.68 -3.51
CA ALA A 254 -4.11 -12.03 -4.91
C ALA A 254 -3.00 -11.49 -5.83
N LEU A 255 -2.37 -10.38 -5.44
CA LEU A 255 -1.22 -9.80 -6.13
C LEU A 255 0.00 -10.74 -6.14
N PHE A 256 0.26 -11.45 -5.04
CA PHE A 256 1.45 -12.28 -4.87
C PHE A 256 1.24 -13.71 -5.36
N ALA A 257 0.05 -14.29 -5.12
CA ALA A 257 -0.20 -15.71 -5.38
C ALA A 257 0.33 -16.23 -6.74
N PRO A 258 0.19 -15.51 -7.88
CA PRO A 258 0.68 -16.00 -9.17
C PRO A 258 2.22 -16.05 -9.30
N VAL A 259 2.94 -15.24 -8.52
CA VAL A 259 4.41 -15.08 -8.60
C VAL A 259 5.16 -15.85 -7.51
N LEU A 260 4.47 -16.48 -6.57
CA LEU A 260 5.15 -17.21 -5.49
C LEU A 260 5.93 -18.40 -6.03
N ARG A 261 7.21 -18.46 -5.67
CA ARG A 261 8.14 -19.55 -5.99
C ARG A 261 8.92 -19.89 -4.71
N PRO A 262 8.60 -20.99 -4.02
CA PRO A 262 9.25 -21.31 -2.75
C PRO A 262 10.73 -21.64 -2.95
N LEU A 263 11.53 -21.36 -1.92
CA LEU A 263 12.91 -21.84 -1.83
C LEU A 263 12.90 -23.26 -1.23
N GLU A 264 13.33 -24.24 -2.02
CA GLU A 264 13.44 -25.65 -1.63
C GLU A 264 14.93 -26.07 -1.66
N PRO A 265 15.34 -27.13 -0.93
CA PRO A 265 16.74 -27.58 -0.90
C PRO A 265 17.34 -27.86 -2.30
N GLN A 266 16.52 -28.35 -3.22
CA GLN A 266 16.85 -28.68 -4.60
C GLN A 266 16.72 -27.50 -5.58
N THR A 267 16.27 -26.33 -5.12
CA THR A 267 16.11 -25.17 -5.98
C THR A 267 17.47 -24.79 -6.59
N PRO A 268 17.59 -24.69 -7.92
CA PRO A 268 18.83 -24.24 -8.54
C PRO A 268 19.14 -22.80 -8.07
N PRO A 269 20.41 -22.36 -8.13
CA PRO A 269 20.78 -21.00 -7.76
C PRO A 269 19.87 -19.96 -8.44
N SER A 270 19.13 -19.21 -7.63
CA SER A 270 18.01 -18.37 -8.09
C SER A 270 18.08 -16.98 -7.48
N THR A 271 17.57 -15.98 -8.20
CA THR A 271 17.47 -14.61 -7.65
C THR A 271 16.36 -14.58 -6.61
N GLY A 272 16.65 -14.14 -5.39
CA GLY A 272 15.65 -14.00 -4.34
C GLY A 272 14.99 -12.63 -4.40
N ILE A 273 13.66 -12.60 -4.38
CA ILE A 273 12.85 -11.38 -4.35
C ILE A 273 12.16 -11.31 -3.00
N VAL A 274 12.43 -10.25 -2.25
CA VAL A 274 11.80 -10.06 -0.94
C VAL A 274 10.43 -9.43 -1.12
N LEU A 275 9.41 -10.07 -0.56
CA LEU A 275 8.01 -9.64 -0.57
C LEU A 275 7.52 -9.36 0.85
N GLU A 276 6.61 -8.38 0.94
CA GLU A 276 5.95 -7.96 2.17
C GLU A 276 4.42 -8.07 2.02
N PRO A 277 3.72 -8.84 2.86
CA PRO A 277 2.27 -8.93 2.81
C PRO A 277 1.57 -7.58 3.03
N THR A 278 0.34 -7.46 2.57
CA THR A 278 -0.50 -6.29 2.86
C THR A 278 -1.06 -6.41 4.29
N TRP A 279 -0.54 -5.62 5.23
CA TRP A 279 -0.97 -5.67 6.64
C TRP A 279 -2.02 -4.62 7.00
N ALA A 280 -1.83 -3.38 6.53
CA ALA A 280 -2.80 -2.30 6.63
C ALA A 280 -2.51 -1.29 5.49
N MET A 281 -3.46 -0.39 5.21
CA MET A 281 -3.26 0.67 4.22
C MET A 281 -2.08 1.57 4.64
N ASN A 282 -1.20 1.89 3.69
CA ASN A 282 -0.02 2.75 3.87
C ASN A 282 1.02 2.28 4.90
N GLU A 283 0.77 1.17 5.58
CA GLU A 283 1.68 0.60 6.55
C GLU A 283 2.53 -0.53 5.98
N ALA A 284 3.82 -0.46 6.30
CA ALA A 284 4.85 -1.26 5.70
C ALA A 284 6.19 -1.05 6.40
N MET A 285 7.03 -2.09 6.40
CA MET A 285 8.46 -1.97 6.65
C MET A 285 9.20 -1.54 5.38
N LEU A 286 8.85 -2.09 4.20
CA LEU A 286 9.52 -1.81 2.92
C LEU A 286 8.89 -0.66 2.11
N GLY A 287 7.75 -0.15 2.56
CA GLY A 287 6.96 0.89 1.90
C GLY A 287 5.81 0.33 1.08
N PHE A 288 4.69 1.05 1.06
CA PHE A 288 3.45 0.53 0.50
C PHE A 288 3.52 0.22 -1.01
N SER A 289 4.24 1.05 -1.76
CA SER A 289 4.47 0.91 -3.20
C SER A 289 5.40 -0.24 -3.59
N ALA A 290 6.21 -0.74 -2.64
CA ALA A 290 7.18 -1.80 -2.89
C ALA A 290 6.54 -3.08 -3.42
N ARG A 291 5.30 -3.37 -2.99
CA ARG A 291 4.58 -4.61 -3.29
C ARG A 291 4.37 -4.80 -4.79
N VAL A 292 3.83 -3.77 -5.46
CA VAL A 292 3.54 -3.83 -6.90
C VAL A 292 4.83 -3.94 -7.71
N GLN A 293 5.85 -3.16 -7.35
CA GLN A 293 7.12 -3.17 -8.07
C GLN A 293 7.91 -4.46 -7.84
N ALA A 294 7.89 -5.04 -6.65
CA ALA A 294 8.52 -6.33 -6.40
C ALA A 294 7.84 -7.46 -7.20
N VAL A 295 6.51 -7.42 -7.35
CA VAL A 295 5.78 -8.33 -8.25
C VAL A 295 6.16 -8.10 -9.70
N ALA A 296 6.27 -6.83 -10.13
CA ALA A 296 6.70 -6.49 -11.50
C ALA A 296 8.10 -7.03 -11.80
N VAL A 297 9.04 -6.91 -10.85
CA VAL A 297 10.37 -7.52 -10.94
C VAL A 297 10.27 -9.05 -11.07
N ALA A 298 9.45 -9.71 -10.22
CA ALA A 298 9.29 -11.16 -10.24
C ALA A 298 8.74 -11.68 -11.57
N ARG A 299 7.68 -11.04 -12.08
CA ARG A 299 7.10 -11.38 -13.38
C ARG A 299 8.10 -11.16 -14.51
N THR A 300 8.84 -10.06 -14.48
CA THR A 300 9.89 -9.76 -15.46
C THR A 300 10.98 -10.83 -15.48
N LEU A 301 11.46 -11.28 -14.31
CA LEU A 301 12.43 -12.39 -14.26
C LEU A 301 11.83 -13.68 -14.85
N GLY A 302 10.58 -13.99 -14.49
CA GLY A 302 9.85 -15.14 -15.03
C GLY A 302 9.69 -15.09 -16.55
N SER A 303 9.27 -13.96 -17.11
CA SER A 303 9.09 -13.79 -18.56
C SER A 303 10.42 -13.81 -19.32
N GLN A 304 11.54 -13.51 -18.65
CA GLN A 304 12.90 -13.64 -19.20
C GLN A 304 13.54 -15.02 -18.96
N GLY A 305 12.79 -15.99 -18.41
CA GLY A 305 13.33 -17.32 -18.11
C GLY A 305 14.47 -17.31 -17.07
N ARG A 306 14.55 -16.26 -16.24
CA ARG A 306 15.53 -16.15 -15.16
C ARG A 306 14.98 -16.84 -13.91
N PRO A 307 15.67 -17.85 -13.33
CA PRO A 307 15.23 -18.48 -12.09
C PRO A 307 15.15 -17.48 -10.94
N TYR A 308 14.02 -17.51 -10.21
CA TYR A 308 13.83 -16.69 -9.02
C TYR A 308 13.04 -17.45 -7.95
N VAL A 309 13.22 -17.02 -6.70
CA VAL A 309 12.44 -17.43 -5.54
C VAL A 309 11.85 -16.20 -4.85
N THR A 310 10.71 -16.37 -4.21
CA THR A 310 10.05 -15.31 -3.42
C THR A 310 10.25 -15.56 -1.94
N LEU A 311 10.68 -14.54 -1.22
CA LEU A 311 11.04 -14.62 0.20
C LEU A 311 10.17 -13.67 1.01
N HIS A 312 9.52 -14.17 2.04
CA HIS A 312 8.70 -13.35 2.93
C HIS A 312 9.60 -12.57 3.90
N VAL A 313 9.49 -11.23 3.92
CA VAL A 313 10.34 -10.35 4.75
C VAL A 313 10.39 -10.75 6.23
N ARG A 314 9.24 -11.03 6.86
CA ARG A 314 9.18 -11.50 8.25
C ARG A 314 9.90 -12.82 8.46
N ARG A 315 9.71 -13.81 7.58
CA ARG A 315 10.38 -15.11 7.67
C ARG A 315 11.90 -14.95 7.56
N LEU A 316 12.39 -14.04 6.71
CA LEU A 316 13.83 -13.72 6.66
C LEU A 316 14.37 -13.16 7.98
N ILE A 317 13.55 -12.49 8.79
CA ILE A 317 13.95 -11.94 10.09
C ILE A 317 13.90 -13.03 11.18
N THR A 318 12.93 -13.94 11.13
CA THR A 318 12.64 -14.90 12.22
C THR A 318 13.19 -16.30 11.98
N GLU A 319 13.54 -16.66 10.75
CA GLU A 319 14.04 -17.98 10.35
C GLU A 319 15.47 -17.88 9.81
N PRO A 320 16.20 -19.01 9.62
CA PRO A 320 17.51 -18.99 9.01
C PRO A 320 17.51 -18.28 7.64
N PHE A 321 18.41 -17.32 7.49
CA PHE A 321 18.58 -16.58 6.25
C PHE A 321 19.07 -17.52 5.11
N PRO A 322 18.65 -17.32 3.84
CA PRO A 322 19.06 -18.18 2.75
C PRO A 322 20.57 -18.22 2.51
N ASP A 323 21.09 -19.39 2.13
CA ASP A 323 22.49 -19.57 1.74
C ASP A 323 22.77 -18.81 0.41
N PRO A 324 23.80 -17.94 0.36
CA PRO A 324 24.26 -17.30 -0.87
C PRO A 324 24.50 -18.23 -2.06
N LYS A 325 24.78 -19.52 -1.85
CA LYS A 325 24.94 -20.48 -2.94
C LYS A 325 23.62 -20.84 -3.61
N GLN A 326 22.52 -20.86 -2.85
CA GLN A 326 21.17 -21.12 -3.36
C GLN A 326 20.51 -19.82 -3.84
N VAL A 327 20.75 -18.72 -3.13
CA VAL A 327 20.24 -17.40 -3.48
C VAL A 327 21.43 -16.45 -3.61
N PRO A 328 22.13 -16.40 -4.76
CA PRO A 328 23.34 -15.58 -4.93
C PRO A 328 23.09 -14.08 -5.05
N LEU A 329 21.87 -13.68 -5.40
CA LEU A 329 21.45 -12.29 -5.48
C LEU A 329 20.09 -12.14 -4.80
N LEU A 330 20.00 -11.18 -3.89
CA LEU A 330 18.74 -10.67 -3.35
C LEU A 330 18.38 -9.34 -4.00
N ILE A 331 17.12 -9.21 -4.40
CA ILE A 331 16.53 -7.94 -4.83
C ILE A 331 15.56 -7.50 -3.75
N LEU A 332 15.78 -6.29 -3.23
CA LEU A 332 14.96 -5.68 -2.22
C LEU A 332 14.43 -4.35 -2.75
N VAL A 333 13.13 -4.30 -3.04
CA VAL A 333 12.42 -3.06 -3.34
C VAL A 333 12.00 -2.44 -2.01
N ALA A 334 12.64 -1.34 -1.65
CA ALA A 334 12.52 -0.70 -0.34
C ALA A 334 12.49 0.83 -0.48
N PRO A 335 11.42 1.40 -1.07
CA PRO A 335 11.17 2.84 -1.07
C PRO A 335 11.11 3.42 0.35
N ALA A 336 10.69 2.61 1.33
CA ALA A 336 10.90 2.83 2.74
C ALA A 336 11.68 1.66 3.36
N PHE A 337 12.26 1.91 4.53
CA PHE A 337 12.90 0.92 5.37
C PHE A 337 12.78 1.36 6.82
N ARG A 338 11.83 0.79 7.56
CA ARG A 338 11.53 1.15 8.95
C ARG A 338 11.10 -0.07 9.75
N SER A 339 11.28 -0.02 11.06
CA SER A 339 10.70 -1.06 11.92
C SER A 339 9.18 -0.97 11.84
N TYR A 340 8.53 -2.12 11.75
CA TYR A 340 7.08 -2.25 11.74
C TYR A 340 6.70 -3.45 12.59
N HIS A 341 6.00 -3.22 13.70
CA HIS A 341 5.65 -4.28 14.67
C HIS A 341 6.89 -5.09 15.11
N ASP A 342 6.78 -6.42 15.18
CA ASP A 342 7.90 -7.34 15.45
C ASP A 342 9.01 -7.34 14.37
N CYS A 343 8.78 -6.77 13.19
CA CYS A 343 9.80 -6.67 12.14
C CYS A 343 10.75 -5.48 12.41
N LYS A 344 11.90 -5.75 13.02
CA LYS A 344 12.89 -4.70 13.36
C LYS A 344 13.86 -4.45 12.21
N ALA A 345 13.93 -3.20 11.72
CA ALA A 345 14.81 -2.82 10.61
C ALA A 345 16.29 -3.07 10.88
N GLU A 346 16.75 -2.80 12.11
CA GLU A 346 18.16 -3.05 12.49
C GLU A 346 18.49 -4.56 12.47
N ALA A 347 17.56 -5.40 12.93
CA ALA A 347 17.76 -6.85 12.91
C ALA A 347 17.88 -7.33 11.46
N PHE A 348 16.98 -6.89 10.58
CA PHE A 348 17.04 -7.25 9.17
C PHE A 348 18.29 -6.73 8.46
N ASP A 349 18.71 -5.49 8.73
CA ASP A 349 19.97 -4.93 8.21
C ASP A 349 21.19 -5.77 8.63
N SER A 350 21.22 -6.22 9.89
CA SER A 350 22.30 -7.07 10.40
C SER A 350 22.35 -8.42 9.69
N LEU A 351 21.19 -9.01 9.38
CA LEU A 351 21.08 -10.25 8.62
C LEU A 351 21.54 -10.07 7.17
N LEU A 352 21.14 -8.97 6.52
CA LEU A 352 21.60 -8.60 5.17
C LEU A 352 23.12 -8.42 5.13
N ALA A 353 23.70 -7.73 6.13
CA ALA A 353 25.14 -7.56 6.24
C ALA A 353 25.88 -8.90 6.41
N ASN A 354 25.33 -9.82 7.20
CA ASN A 354 25.89 -11.17 7.34
C ASN A 354 25.80 -11.99 6.03
N TYR A 355 24.67 -11.91 5.32
CA TYR A 355 24.51 -12.54 4.00
C TYR A 355 25.54 -12.00 2.98
N LEU A 356 25.80 -10.68 3.01
CA LEU A 356 26.91 -10.05 2.28
C LEU A 356 28.29 -10.44 2.86
N GLY A 357 28.43 -10.83 4.12
CA GLY A 357 29.67 -11.44 4.62
C GLY A 357 29.96 -12.81 4.01
N GLN A 358 28.92 -13.56 3.65
CA GLN A 358 28.99 -14.97 3.24
C GLN A 358 29.09 -15.20 1.72
N GLY A 359 29.23 -14.15 0.92
CA GLY A 359 29.31 -14.25 -0.55
C GLY A 359 28.04 -13.83 -1.31
N GLY A 360 26.96 -13.48 -0.60
CA GLY A 360 25.71 -13.00 -1.21
C GLY A 360 25.85 -11.65 -1.90
N LYS A 361 24.87 -11.29 -2.73
CA LYS A 361 24.80 -10.00 -3.43
C LYS A 361 23.45 -9.34 -3.18
N LEU A 362 23.41 -8.00 -3.14
CA LEU A 362 22.20 -7.23 -2.85
C LEU A 362 21.98 -6.12 -3.87
N LEU A 363 20.86 -6.19 -4.59
CA LEU A 363 20.31 -5.06 -5.34
C LEU A 363 19.25 -4.37 -4.49
N TRP A 364 19.55 -3.14 -4.07
CA TRP A 364 18.64 -2.27 -3.35
C TRP A 364 17.94 -1.31 -4.32
N VAL A 365 16.61 -1.30 -4.32
CA VAL A 365 15.81 -0.33 -5.08
C VAL A 365 15.17 0.62 -4.07
N GLY A 366 15.77 1.81 -3.91
CA GLY A 366 15.54 2.71 -2.78
C GLY A 366 14.70 3.94 -3.11
N GLY A 367 14.04 4.48 -2.08
CA GLY A 367 13.17 5.66 -2.15
C GLY A 367 13.57 6.76 -1.18
N THR A 368 12.64 7.22 -0.34
CA THR A 368 12.82 8.42 0.51
C THR A 368 13.60 8.17 1.81
N ASN A 369 13.65 6.93 2.28
CA ASN A 369 14.40 6.58 3.49
C ASN A 369 15.90 6.52 3.23
N ARG A 370 16.69 6.79 4.28
CA ARG A 370 18.14 6.53 4.24
C ARG A 370 18.40 5.04 4.05
N LEU A 371 19.48 4.74 3.34
CA LEU A 371 19.99 3.39 3.20
C LEU A 371 20.43 2.82 4.56
N PRO A 372 20.28 1.50 4.77
CA PRO A 372 20.60 0.88 6.04
C PRO A 372 22.13 0.84 6.28
N PRO A 373 22.60 1.17 7.50
CA PRO A 373 24.01 1.43 7.76
C PRO A 373 24.93 0.20 7.66
N LYS A 374 24.46 -1.01 8.00
CA LYS A 374 25.34 -2.19 8.07
C LYS A 374 25.51 -2.82 6.69
N SER A 375 24.41 -3.10 6.00
CA SER A 375 24.42 -3.75 4.67
C SER A 375 24.75 -2.80 3.53
N MET A 376 24.47 -1.50 3.66
CA MET A 376 24.68 -0.49 2.63
C MET A 376 25.63 0.65 3.10
N GLY A 377 26.49 0.40 4.09
CA GLY A 377 27.32 1.43 4.73
C GLY A 377 28.15 2.29 3.76
N ALA A 378 28.82 1.66 2.78
CA ALA A 378 29.59 2.39 1.76
C ALA A 378 28.74 3.39 0.95
N PHE A 379 27.47 3.05 0.70
CA PHE A 379 26.52 3.93 0.01
C PHE A 379 26.01 5.02 0.94
N GLN A 380 25.77 4.71 2.21
CA GLN A 380 25.26 5.67 3.19
C GLN A 380 26.20 6.86 3.37
N GLU A 381 27.51 6.61 3.33
CA GLU A 381 28.49 7.68 3.38
C GLU A 381 28.40 8.57 2.12
N ALA A 382 28.08 7.98 0.97
CA ALA A 382 28.12 8.59 -0.36
C ALA A 382 26.83 9.29 -0.80
N ILE A 383 25.69 8.99 -0.14
CA ILE A 383 24.42 9.64 -0.46
C ILE A 383 24.31 11.03 0.16
N GLU A 384 23.71 11.92 -0.59
CA GLU A 384 23.28 13.24 -0.16
C GLU A 384 21.81 13.42 -0.52
N LYS A 385 21.04 14.02 0.39
CA LYS A 385 19.64 14.34 0.15
C LYS A 385 19.55 15.67 -0.59
N ALA A 386 18.80 15.72 -1.68
CA ALA A 386 18.43 16.99 -2.31
C ALA A 386 17.52 17.84 -1.40
N GLU A 387 17.49 19.15 -1.66
CA GLU A 387 16.67 20.11 -0.92
C GLU A 387 15.17 19.84 -1.08
N ASP A 388 14.76 19.54 -2.32
CA ASP A 388 13.43 19.01 -2.63
C ASP A 388 13.36 17.58 -2.08
N ALA A 389 12.69 17.39 -0.94
CA ALA A 389 12.72 16.15 -0.18
C ALA A 389 12.11 14.93 -0.92
N SER A 390 11.64 15.11 -2.16
CA SER A 390 11.00 14.11 -3.01
C SER A 390 11.88 13.62 -4.18
N PHE A 391 12.76 14.46 -4.73
CA PHE A 391 13.47 14.23 -5.99
C PHE A 391 14.94 14.64 -5.90
N PRO A 392 15.85 14.08 -6.73
CA PRO A 392 17.27 14.46 -6.68
C PRO A 392 17.53 15.88 -7.25
N VAL A 393 16.52 16.47 -7.89
CA VAL A 393 16.49 17.83 -8.49
C VAL A 393 15.10 18.43 -8.28
N ALA A 394 14.92 19.73 -8.56
CA ALA A 394 13.61 20.36 -8.47
C ALA A 394 12.59 19.66 -9.39
N GLU A 395 11.33 19.55 -8.95
CA GLU A 395 10.26 18.87 -9.71
C GLU A 395 10.14 19.37 -11.17
N SER A 396 10.28 20.69 -11.39
CA SER A 396 10.23 21.31 -12.72
C SER A 396 11.36 20.85 -13.66
N GLU A 397 12.46 20.34 -13.12
CA GLU A 397 13.59 19.80 -13.86
C GLU A 397 13.56 18.27 -13.95
N PHE A 398 12.87 17.61 -13.01
CA PHE A 398 12.79 16.15 -12.96
C PHE A 398 11.99 15.58 -14.13
N VAL A 399 10.78 16.11 -14.38
CA VAL A 399 9.98 15.68 -15.53
C VAL A 399 10.66 16.19 -16.81
N GLY A 400 10.96 15.25 -17.70
CA GLY A 400 11.72 15.52 -18.91
C GLY A 400 13.24 15.43 -18.77
N ALA A 401 13.78 15.19 -17.58
CA ALA A 401 15.18 14.77 -17.42
C ALA A 401 15.43 13.42 -18.12
N THR A 402 16.68 13.14 -18.42
CA THR A 402 17.13 11.89 -19.03
C THR A 402 17.83 11.01 -18.01
N LEU A 403 17.27 9.85 -17.72
CA LEU A 403 17.94 8.79 -16.98
C LEU A 403 18.87 8.03 -17.93
N ARG A 404 20.16 8.04 -17.64
CA ARG A 404 21.20 7.30 -18.35
C ARG A 404 21.67 6.11 -17.53
N PHE A 405 21.75 4.95 -18.18
CA PHE A 405 22.30 3.71 -17.62
C PHE A 405 23.25 3.09 -18.64
N GLY A 406 24.55 3.11 -18.35
CA GLY A 406 25.58 2.80 -19.35
C GLY A 406 25.48 3.74 -20.57
N ASP A 407 25.36 3.15 -21.76
CA ASP A 407 25.21 3.88 -23.04
C ASP A 407 23.74 4.17 -23.41
N ARG A 408 22.78 3.71 -22.59
CA ARG A 408 21.35 3.80 -22.88
C ARG A 408 20.70 4.91 -22.07
N THR A 409 19.68 5.53 -22.65
CA THR A 409 19.02 6.71 -22.09
C THR A 409 17.51 6.63 -22.24
N TRP A 410 16.80 7.13 -21.24
CA TRP A 410 15.34 7.25 -21.24
C TRP A 410 14.94 8.59 -20.64
N ARG A 411 13.93 9.22 -21.21
CA ARG A 411 13.37 10.45 -20.64
C ARG A 411 12.37 10.10 -19.53
N ILE A 412 12.33 10.88 -18.46
CA ILE A 412 11.21 10.84 -17.49
C ILE A 412 9.98 11.41 -18.18
N ALA A 413 9.02 10.56 -18.52
CA ALA A 413 7.83 10.94 -19.30
C ALA A 413 6.69 11.48 -18.43
N HIS A 414 6.57 10.96 -17.21
CA HIS A 414 5.44 11.25 -16.33
C HIS A 414 5.89 11.77 -14.96
N SER A 415 5.05 12.61 -14.34
CA SER A 415 5.32 13.08 -12.98
C SER A 415 5.08 11.93 -11.99
N PRO A 416 6.06 11.65 -11.10
CA PRO A 416 5.87 10.79 -9.93
C PRO A 416 4.87 11.36 -8.92
N ARG A 417 4.55 12.66 -8.99
CA ARG A 417 3.62 13.31 -8.07
C ARG A 417 2.19 13.09 -8.56
N THR A 418 1.42 12.35 -7.76
CA THR A 418 -0.02 12.17 -7.99
C THR A 418 -0.81 13.28 -7.29
N PRO A 419 -1.97 13.73 -7.83
CA PRO A 419 -2.80 14.77 -7.20
C PRO A 419 -3.25 14.43 -5.78
N ALA A 420 -3.44 13.13 -5.51
CA ALA A 420 -3.87 12.65 -4.20
C ALA A 420 -2.72 12.52 -3.18
N GLY A 421 -1.46 12.66 -3.62
CA GLY A 421 -0.30 12.57 -2.72
C GLY A 421 0.19 11.14 -2.41
N TRP A 422 -0.37 10.12 -3.06
CA TRP A 422 -0.08 8.71 -2.77
C TRP A 422 0.70 8.00 -3.90
N GLN A 423 1.33 6.86 -3.58
CA GLN A 423 2.13 6.02 -4.50
C GLN A 423 3.18 6.81 -5.30
N GLN A 424 3.94 7.63 -4.59
CA GLN A 424 4.95 8.48 -5.19
C GLN A 424 6.29 7.75 -5.20
N PRO A 425 6.85 7.37 -6.37
CA PRO A 425 8.16 6.73 -6.49
C PRO A 425 9.28 7.76 -6.27
N PHE A 426 9.26 8.41 -5.11
CA PHE A 426 10.20 9.43 -4.70
C PHE A 426 11.51 8.83 -4.25
N CYS A 427 12.60 9.45 -4.69
CA CYS A 427 13.95 9.15 -4.26
C CYS A 427 14.76 10.44 -4.35
N PRO A 428 15.00 11.14 -3.23
CA PRO A 428 15.69 12.43 -3.21
C PRO A 428 17.22 12.28 -3.18
N TRP A 429 17.74 11.07 -3.34
CA TRP A 429 19.15 10.79 -3.11
C TRP A 429 19.99 11.02 -4.37
N ARG A 430 21.11 11.69 -4.18
CA ARG A 430 22.22 11.79 -5.14
C ARG A 430 23.49 11.19 -4.54
N PHE A 431 24.37 10.67 -5.38
CA PHE A 431 25.64 10.06 -4.95
C PHE A 431 26.82 10.96 -5.27
N GLN A 432 27.60 11.29 -4.24
CA GLN A 432 28.86 12.03 -4.35
C GLN A 432 30.02 11.01 -4.39
N LEU A 433 30.43 10.62 -5.59
CA LEU A 433 31.41 9.53 -5.78
C LEU A 433 32.87 10.01 -5.85
N ASP A 434 33.10 11.30 -6.03
CA ASP A 434 34.44 11.87 -6.15
C ASP A 434 35.28 11.59 -4.89
N GLY A 435 36.47 11.00 -5.10
CA GLY A 435 37.40 10.67 -4.01
C GLY A 435 37.01 9.47 -3.15
N ARG A 436 35.92 8.75 -3.46
CA ARG A 436 35.48 7.57 -2.72
C ARG A 436 35.93 6.28 -3.41
N ALA A 437 37.01 5.70 -2.90
CA ALA A 437 37.45 4.38 -3.35
C ALA A 437 36.36 3.33 -3.03
N GLY A 438 35.77 2.69 -4.05
CA GLY A 438 34.92 1.52 -3.87
C GLY A 438 33.49 1.60 -4.41
N LEU A 439 33.04 2.75 -4.93
CA LEU A 439 31.76 2.89 -5.63
C LEU A 439 31.96 3.44 -7.04
N SER A 440 31.12 3.01 -7.97
CA SER A 440 31.08 3.51 -9.36
C SER A 440 29.66 3.95 -9.74
N PRO A 441 29.51 4.94 -10.64
CA PRO A 441 28.19 5.34 -11.13
C PRO A 441 27.49 4.15 -11.81
N LEU A 442 26.22 3.94 -11.48
CA LEU A 442 25.36 2.92 -12.10
C LEU A 442 24.24 3.57 -12.93
N ALA A 443 23.63 4.63 -12.40
CA ALA A 443 22.61 5.41 -13.08
C ALA A 443 22.85 6.91 -12.88
N VAL A 444 22.67 7.70 -13.93
CA VAL A 444 22.91 9.14 -13.96
C VAL A 444 21.67 9.85 -14.48
N LEU A 445 21.22 10.89 -13.78
CA LEU A 445 20.13 11.76 -14.20
C LEU A 445 20.73 13.02 -14.84
N GLU A 446 20.41 13.25 -16.10
CA GLU A 446 20.81 14.42 -16.88
C GLU A 446 19.62 15.37 -16.99
N THR A 447 19.74 16.54 -16.39
CA THR A 447 18.65 17.53 -16.34
C THR A 447 18.58 18.35 -17.62
N THR A 448 17.44 19.00 -17.84
CA THR A 448 17.25 19.97 -18.93
C THR A 448 18.17 21.18 -18.83
N ALA A 449 18.71 21.46 -17.63
CA ALA A 449 19.72 22.48 -17.38
C ALA A 449 21.17 22.00 -17.60
N ASN A 450 21.37 20.81 -18.19
CA ASN A 450 22.66 20.15 -18.44
C ASN A 450 23.47 19.77 -17.17
N ALA A 451 22.83 19.68 -16.01
CA ALA A 451 23.46 19.07 -14.83
C ALA A 451 23.42 17.54 -14.93
N SER A 452 24.53 16.88 -14.61
CA SER A 452 24.64 15.41 -14.59
C SER A 452 24.81 14.93 -13.15
N ILE A 453 23.87 14.14 -12.66
CA ILE A 453 23.76 13.78 -11.24
C ILE A 453 23.73 12.27 -11.13
N THR A 454 24.66 11.69 -10.36
CA THR A 454 24.63 10.25 -10.09
C THR A 454 23.49 9.94 -9.12
N VAL A 455 22.56 9.08 -9.54
CA VAL A 455 21.35 8.70 -8.78
C VAL A 455 21.27 7.21 -8.45
N GLY A 456 22.16 6.42 -9.06
CA GLY A 456 22.39 5.02 -8.69
C GLY A 456 23.88 4.70 -8.70
N ALA A 457 24.30 3.78 -7.85
CA ALA A 457 25.70 3.37 -7.70
C ALA A 457 25.83 1.85 -7.58
N ILE A 458 27.04 1.35 -7.82
CA ILE A 458 27.42 -0.06 -7.65
C ILE A 458 28.77 -0.14 -6.94
N SER A 459 28.94 -1.11 -6.05
CA SER A 459 30.24 -1.35 -5.39
C SER A 459 31.26 -1.91 -6.38
N ALA A 460 32.54 -1.62 -6.13
CA ALA A 460 33.64 -2.05 -7.01
C ALA A 460 33.76 -3.58 -7.11
N ASP A 461 33.43 -4.29 -6.02
CA ASP A 461 33.34 -5.75 -5.98
C ASP A 461 32.04 -6.30 -6.61
N ARG A 462 31.13 -5.41 -7.02
CA ARG A 462 29.83 -5.67 -7.65
C ARG A 462 28.87 -6.51 -6.80
N ARG A 463 29.10 -6.55 -5.48
CA ARG A 463 28.27 -7.31 -4.54
C ARG A 463 27.05 -6.54 -4.08
N THR A 464 27.09 -5.22 -4.16
CA THR A 464 25.98 -4.34 -3.76
C THR A 464 25.72 -3.31 -4.85
N ALA A 465 24.46 -3.06 -5.15
CA ALA A 465 24.03 -2.03 -6.08
C ALA A 465 22.81 -1.29 -5.52
N CYS A 466 22.70 0.00 -5.82
CA CYS A 466 21.56 0.82 -5.42
C CYS A 466 20.99 1.52 -6.66
N LEU A 467 19.69 1.33 -6.90
CA LEU A 467 18.91 2.06 -7.89
C LEU A 467 17.86 2.93 -7.21
N PRO A 468 17.50 4.09 -7.79
CA PRO A 468 16.34 4.84 -7.34
C PRO A 468 15.05 4.14 -7.79
N ILE A 469 14.01 4.22 -6.97
CA ILE A 469 12.70 3.56 -7.19
C ILE A 469 12.06 3.94 -8.53
N TYR A 470 12.24 5.18 -8.98
CA TYR A 470 11.73 5.66 -10.26
C TYR A 470 12.38 4.99 -11.48
N ALA A 471 13.58 4.38 -11.35
CA ALA A 471 14.24 3.68 -12.46
C ALA A 471 13.54 2.38 -12.85
N LEU A 472 12.76 1.81 -11.93
CA LEU A 472 12.01 0.56 -12.11
C LEU A 472 10.50 0.75 -11.89
N THR A 473 10.01 1.99 -11.93
CA THR A 473 8.56 2.25 -11.88
C THR A 473 7.99 2.09 -13.29
N PRO A 474 7.08 1.12 -13.53
CA PRO A 474 6.51 0.91 -14.86
C PRO A 474 5.81 2.16 -15.38
N TYR A 475 6.02 2.46 -16.65
CA TYR A 475 5.44 3.58 -17.40
C TYR A 475 5.87 4.96 -16.92
N LEU A 476 6.89 5.09 -16.07
CA LEU A 476 7.42 6.40 -15.70
C LEU A 476 8.41 6.95 -16.73
N LEU A 477 9.15 6.05 -17.37
CA LEU A 477 10.12 6.35 -18.42
C LEU A 477 9.45 6.32 -19.80
N GLU A 478 9.94 7.14 -20.72
CA GLU A 478 9.47 7.16 -22.10
C GLU A 478 9.73 5.82 -22.80
N GLY A 479 8.75 5.36 -23.58
CA GLY A 479 8.86 4.17 -24.41
C GLY A 479 7.50 3.51 -24.63
N GLU A 480 6.97 2.87 -23.59
CA GLU A 480 5.68 2.18 -23.63
C GLU A 480 4.57 3.03 -23.02
N SER A 481 3.40 3.03 -23.66
CA SER A 481 2.18 3.72 -23.17
C SER A 481 0.98 2.79 -23.08
N VAL A 482 1.21 1.48 -23.24
CA VAL A 482 0.18 0.45 -23.23
C VAL A 482 0.40 -0.47 -22.03
N ILE A 483 -0.64 -0.60 -21.21
CA ILE A 483 -0.73 -1.54 -20.12
C ILE A 483 -1.33 -2.84 -20.67
N GLU A 484 -0.47 -3.80 -20.96
CA GLU A 484 -0.86 -5.09 -21.54
C GLU A 484 -1.80 -5.87 -20.61
N SER A 485 -1.49 -5.90 -19.31
CA SER A 485 -2.34 -6.51 -18.29
C SER A 485 -2.27 -5.73 -16.98
N PRO A 486 -3.24 -4.84 -16.72
CA PRO A 486 -3.29 -4.07 -15.47
C PRO A 486 -3.29 -4.94 -14.20
N ALA A 487 -3.91 -6.12 -14.28
CA ALA A 487 -4.03 -7.08 -13.18
C ALA A 487 -2.75 -7.94 -12.96
N ALA A 488 -1.80 -7.89 -13.89
CA ALA A 488 -0.55 -8.64 -13.84
C ALA A 488 0.63 -7.69 -14.13
N PRO A 489 0.98 -6.79 -13.18
CA PRO A 489 1.96 -5.75 -13.42
C PRO A 489 3.33 -6.33 -13.75
N GLU A 490 3.93 -5.93 -14.86
CA GLU A 490 5.32 -6.23 -15.23
C GLU A 490 6.12 -4.92 -15.37
N LEU A 491 7.45 -5.02 -15.40
CA LEU A 491 8.25 -3.86 -15.78
C LEU A 491 8.04 -3.60 -17.27
N ASP A 492 7.90 -2.32 -17.63
CA ASP A 492 7.92 -1.89 -19.03
C ASP A 492 9.28 -2.16 -19.68
N ALA A 493 9.39 -1.95 -20.99
CA ALA A 493 10.64 -2.17 -21.73
C ALA A 493 11.86 -1.50 -21.07
N ALA A 494 11.72 -0.26 -20.61
CA ALA A 494 12.79 0.50 -19.98
C ALA A 494 13.22 -0.11 -18.63
N GLY A 495 12.28 -0.32 -17.71
CA GLY A 495 12.55 -0.90 -16.40
C GLY A 495 13.09 -2.32 -16.49
N LYS A 496 12.56 -3.14 -17.41
CA LYS A 496 13.05 -4.48 -17.70
C LYS A 496 14.52 -4.47 -18.11
N GLU A 497 14.87 -3.58 -19.02
CA GLU A 497 16.21 -3.48 -19.54
C GLU A 497 17.22 -2.99 -18.50
N ILE A 498 16.84 -1.99 -17.70
CA ILE A 498 17.63 -1.51 -16.57
C ILE A 498 17.86 -2.64 -15.57
N LEU A 499 16.79 -3.33 -15.13
CA LEU A 499 16.88 -4.44 -14.19
C LEU A 499 17.83 -5.52 -14.71
N MET A 500 17.65 -5.96 -15.95
CA MET A 500 18.46 -7.03 -16.52
C MET A 500 19.92 -6.62 -16.65
N SER A 501 20.19 -5.38 -17.03
CA SER A 501 21.55 -4.86 -17.16
C SER A 501 22.25 -4.77 -15.81
N VAL A 502 21.55 -4.38 -14.73
CA VAL A 502 22.13 -4.40 -13.38
C VAL A 502 22.44 -5.82 -12.94
N ILE A 503 21.50 -6.76 -13.12
CA ILE A 503 21.71 -8.17 -12.75
C ILE A 503 22.94 -8.73 -13.46
N ASP A 504 23.09 -8.46 -14.76
CA ASP A 504 24.23 -8.95 -15.53
C ASP A 504 25.55 -8.26 -15.12
N GLN A 505 25.54 -6.99 -14.73
CA GLN A 505 26.73 -6.33 -14.15
C GLN A 505 27.12 -6.93 -12.80
N MET A 506 26.13 -7.31 -11.98
CA MET A 506 26.35 -7.89 -10.66
C MET A 506 26.75 -9.37 -10.70
N ARG A 507 26.74 -10.04 -11.86
CA ARG A 507 27.24 -11.42 -11.99
C ARG A 507 28.76 -11.46 -11.96
#